data_AF-J2IJP6-F1
#
_entry.id   AF-J2IJP6-F1
#
_cell.length_a   1.000
_cell.length_b   1.000
_cell.length_c   1.000
_cell.angle_alpha   90.00
_cell.angle_beta   90.00
_cell.angle_gamma   90.00
#
_symmetry.space_group_name_H-M   'P 1'
#
loop_
_entity.id
_entity.type
_entity.pdbx_description
1 polymer ?
#
loop_
_entity_poly.entity_id
_entity_poly.type
_entity_poly.pdbx_seq_one_letter_code
_entity_poly.pdbx_strand_id
1 'polypeptide(L)'
;MAEGYKQGFTSDLATQTRPRHRFLPSAALPADLPRGRVPIADMANAFGVTHRTLHFYEEKGLISASRIGLMRVYEPGDVMRMAVINACREAGMAVAVIQDLMTDLIEADSQEAAEALFRDALVTRKRELSAEMSTLHRQMQQVSDLLDREATEDQPLNDNQSGSALTDQELRCLALMAAGLSTQRIARTLDLRDDTARSLEAGIIQKFHANNRFQAIAKAVMLGVVQV
;
A
#
# COMPACT_ATOMS: atom_id res chain seq x y z
N MET A 1 64.77 23.30 18.93
CA MET A 1 64.97 21.88 19.30
C MET A 1 63.62 21.37 19.77
N ALA A 2 63.08 20.38 19.07
CA ALA A 2 61.79 19.77 19.29
C ALA A 2 61.99 18.42 19.96
N GLU A 3 61.14 18.06 20.92
CA GLU A 3 60.84 16.71 21.43
C GLU A 3 59.85 16.93 22.59
N GLY A 4 58.73 16.24 22.74
CA GLY A 4 58.28 14.99 22.16
C GLY A 4 57.45 14.27 23.22
N TYR A 5 56.17 14.62 23.36
CA TYR A 5 55.20 13.82 24.13
C TYR A 5 54.03 13.47 23.22
N LYS A 6 54.18 12.37 22.49
CA LYS A 6 53.08 11.62 21.85
C LYS A 6 53.15 10.18 22.37
N GLN A 7 52.48 9.92 23.48
CA GLN A 7 51.94 8.61 23.82
C GLN A 7 50.47 8.70 23.37
N GLY A 8 50.02 7.99 22.35
CA GLY A 8 49.97 6.53 22.29
C GLY A 8 48.51 6.14 22.37
N PHE A 9 47.69 6.54 21.39
CA PHE A 9 46.34 5.99 21.23
C PHE A 9 46.45 4.74 20.37
N THR A 10 46.35 3.61 21.05
CA THR A 10 46.28 2.26 20.51
C THR A 10 45.23 2.18 19.42
N SER A 11 45.69 1.95 18.19
CA SER A 11 44.85 1.62 17.03
C SER A 11 44.43 0.15 17.12
N ASP A 12 43.45 -0.13 17.97
CA ASP A 12 42.77 -1.43 17.99
C ASP A 12 41.31 -1.22 17.63
N LEU A 13 41.01 -1.27 16.34
CA LEU A 13 39.68 -1.65 15.86
C LEU A 13 39.86 -2.37 14.53
N ALA A 14 39.70 -3.69 14.62
CA ALA A 14 39.54 -4.66 13.55
C ALA A 14 39.07 -4.02 12.25
N THR A 15 39.94 -4.06 11.23
CA THR A 15 39.59 -3.92 9.83
C THR A 15 38.62 -5.06 9.50
N GLN A 16 37.33 -4.85 9.73
CA GLN A 16 36.30 -5.76 9.20
C GLN A 16 36.45 -5.77 7.68
N THR A 17 36.82 -6.93 7.15
CA THR A 17 37.01 -7.18 5.72
C THR A 17 35.72 -6.79 5.00
N ARG A 18 35.75 -5.67 4.26
CA ARG A 18 34.56 -5.19 3.54
C ARG A 18 34.16 -6.23 2.48
N PRO A 19 32.91 -6.71 2.46
CA PRO A 19 32.46 -7.59 1.38
C PRO A 19 32.52 -6.80 0.07
N ARG A 20 33.35 -7.25 -0.88
CA ARG A 20 33.49 -6.61 -2.19
C ARG A 20 32.42 -7.16 -3.13
N HIS A 21 31.23 -6.54 -3.19
CA HIS A 21 30.33 -6.83 -4.30
C HIS A 21 31.00 -6.34 -5.58
N ARG A 22 31.35 -7.28 -6.45
CA ARG A 22 31.98 -6.98 -7.73
C ARG A 22 30.98 -6.36 -8.71
N PHE A 23 29.73 -6.78 -8.60
CA PHE A 23 28.62 -6.30 -9.39
C PHE A 23 27.47 -5.93 -8.46
N LEU A 24 26.82 -4.81 -8.74
CA LEU A 24 25.62 -4.36 -8.05
C LEU A 24 24.59 -3.96 -9.10
N PRO A 25 23.31 -4.28 -8.89
CA PRO A 25 22.27 -3.88 -9.81
C PRO A 25 22.19 -2.34 -9.88
N SER A 26 21.75 -1.82 -11.03
CA SER A 26 21.56 -0.38 -11.20
C SER A 26 20.36 0.09 -10.38
N ALA A 27 20.63 0.74 -9.26
CA ALA A 27 19.65 1.42 -8.43
C ALA A 27 19.83 2.95 -8.54
N ALA A 28 18.72 3.70 -8.47
CA ALA A 28 18.77 5.15 -8.59
C ALA A 28 19.55 5.77 -7.43
N LEU A 29 20.55 6.59 -7.76
CA LEU A 29 21.33 7.35 -6.80
C LEU A 29 20.71 8.75 -6.60
N PRO A 30 20.64 9.26 -5.35
CA PRO A 30 20.30 10.64 -5.08
C PRO A 30 21.27 11.61 -5.76
N ALA A 31 20.76 12.70 -6.33
CA ALA A 31 21.55 13.67 -7.09
C ALA A 31 22.37 14.62 -6.20
N ASP A 32 22.05 14.70 -4.91
CA ASP A 32 22.60 15.62 -3.92
C ASP A 32 23.81 15.07 -3.16
N LEU A 33 24.30 13.87 -3.51
CA LEU A 33 25.43 13.24 -2.84
C LEU A 33 26.78 13.89 -3.21
N PRO A 34 27.66 14.16 -2.22
CA PRO A 34 28.98 14.71 -2.48
C PRO A 34 29.84 13.71 -3.27
N ARG A 35 30.72 14.25 -4.12
CA ARG A 35 31.66 13.43 -4.89
C ARG A 35 32.76 12.89 -3.97
N GLY A 36 32.82 11.55 -3.82
CA GLY A 36 33.87 10.88 -3.05
C GLY A 36 33.32 10.20 -1.79
N ARG A 37 33.97 10.44 -0.65
CA ARG A 37 33.54 9.87 0.65
C ARG A 37 32.37 10.68 1.19
N VAL A 38 31.30 9.99 1.58
CA VAL A 38 30.04 10.62 1.99
C VAL A 38 29.90 10.59 3.52
N PRO A 39 29.80 11.74 4.20
CA PRO A 39 29.39 11.86 5.59
C PRO A 39 28.14 11.08 5.98
N ILE A 40 28.05 10.64 7.23
CA ILE A 40 26.82 10.02 7.75
C ILE A 40 25.57 10.91 7.62
N ALA A 41 25.71 12.21 7.84
CA ALA A 41 24.60 13.15 7.72
C ALA A 41 24.10 13.26 6.26
N ASP A 42 25.03 13.41 5.31
CA ASP A 42 24.69 13.51 3.89
C ASP A 42 24.09 12.20 3.37
N MET A 43 24.64 11.05 3.79
CA MET A 43 24.09 9.74 3.48
C MET A 43 22.65 9.59 3.99
N ALA A 44 22.40 9.99 5.23
CA ALA A 44 21.08 9.90 5.84
C ALA A 44 20.06 10.79 5.11
N ASN A 45 20.45 12.04 4.83
CA ASN A 45 19.59 12.99 4.14
C ASN A 45 19.28 12.55 2.71
N ALA A 46 20.29 12.14 1.95
CA ALA A 46 20.15 11.75 0.55
C ALA A 46 19.22 10.54 0.35
N PHE A 47 19.27 9.56 1.27
CA PHE A 47 18.42 8.36 1.22
C PHE A 47 17.14 8.49 2.08
N GLY A 48 16.89 9.64 2.71
CA GLY A 48 15.71 9.86 3.55
C GLY A 48 15.63 8.92 4.75
N VAL A 49 16.77 8.49 5.30
CA VAL A 49 16.86 7.58 6.45
C VAL A 49 17.45 8.27 7.67
N THR A 50 17.25 7.69 8.86
CA THR A 50 17.84 8.22 10.09
C THR A 50 19.28 7.72 10.28
N HIS A 51 20.09 8.42 11.08
CA HIS A 51 21.41 7.92 11.50
C HIS A 51 21.31 6.56 12.20
N ARG A 52 20.23 6.34 12.96
CA ARG A 52 19.96 5.05 13.63
C ARG A 52 19.79 3.93 12.61
N THR A 53 19.12 4.20 11.48
CA THR A 53 18.95 3.23 10.39
C THR A 53 20.29 2.89 9.75
N LEU A 54 21.16 3.88 9.51
CA LEU A 54 22.50 3.63 8.98
C LEU A 54 23.36 2.79 9.93
N HIS A 55 23.33 3.09 11.24
CA HIS A 55 24.00 2.25 12.23
C HIS A 55 23.46 0.83 12.28
N PHE A 56 22.15 0.66 12.17
CA PHE A 56 21.55 -0.65 12.09
C PHE A 56 22.02 -1.43 10.85
N TYR A 57 22.15 -0.78 9.70
CA TYR A 57 22.71 -1.43 8.50
C TYR A 57 24.21 -1.75 8.63
N GLU A 58 24.98 -0.93 9.34
CA GLU A 58 26.37 -1.24 9.74
C GLU A 58 26.42 -2.49 10.62
N GLU A 59 25.59 -2.57 11.66
CA GLU A 59 25.53 -3.72 12.58
C GLU A 59 25.10 -5.01 11.85
N LYS A 60 24.27 -4.88 10.82
CA LYS A 60 23.84 -6.00 9.96
C LYS A 60 24.84 -6.35 8.86
N GLY A 61 25.97 -5.66 8.77
CA GLY A 61 27.02 -5.90 7.78
C GLY A 61 26.63 -5.54 6.35
N LEU A 62 25.54 -4.80 6.16
CA LEU A 62 25.02 -4.41 4.84
C LEU A 62 25.82 -3.25 4.22
N ILE A 63 26.31 -2.36 5.07
CA ILE A 63 27.20 -1.25 4.73
C ILE A 63 28.33 -1.18 5.74
N SER A 64 29.43 -0.51 5.41
CA SER A 64 30.56 -0.34 6.33
C SER A 64 31.06 1.09 6.34
N ALA A 65 30.93 1.78 7.47
CA ALA A 65 31.50 3.11 7.62
C ALA A 65 33.01 3.05 7.88
N SER A 66 33.73 4.02 7.33
CA SER A 66 35.09 4.37 7.73
C SER A 66 35.07 5.57 8.66
N ARG A 67 36.16 5.79 9.40
CA ARG A 67 36.30 6.98 10.24
C ARG A 67 37.36 7.91 9.70
N ILE A 68 37.03 9.20 9.57
CA ILE A 68 37.99 10.30 9.39
C ILE A 68 37.92 11.13 10.66
N GLY A 69 38.92 10.98 11.52
CA GLY A 69 38.88 11.52 12.88
C GLY A 69 37.70 10.94 13.67
N LEU A 70 36.80 11.80 14.12
CA LEU A 70 35.58 11.41 14.86
C LEU A 70 34.38 11.14 13.95
N MET A 71 34.49 11.42 12.65
CA MET A 71 33.37 11.42 11.71
C MET A 71 33.28 10.11 10.93
N ARG A 72 32.07 9.54 10.86
CA ARG A 72 31.78 8.40 9.98
C ARG A 72 31.57 8.86 8.55
N VAL A 73 32.24 8.18 7.62
CA VAL A 73 32.17 8.42 6.19
C VAL A 73 32.05 7.10 5.43
N TYR A 74 31.26 7.10 4.37
CA TYR A 74 31.00 5.96 3.50
C TYR A 74 31.76 6.11 2.19
N GLU A 75 32.20 4.99 1.61
CA GLU A 75 32.83 5.02 0.29
C GLU A 75 31.79 4.90 -0.83
N PRO A 76 32.15 5.26 -2.08
CA PRO A 76 31.22 5.17 -3.21
C PRO A 76 30.58 3.78 -3.38
N GLY A 77 31.30 2.70 -3.07
CA GLY A 77 30.72 1.36 -3.08
C GLY A 77 29.62 1.17 -2.03
N ASP A 78 29.75 1.76 -0.85
CA ASP A 78 28.72 1.69 0.20
C ASP A 78 27.51 2.53 -0.15
N VAL A 79 27.71 3.64 -0.87
CA VAL A 79 26.63 4.46 -1.44
C VAL A 79 25.83 3.66 -2.47
N MET A 80 26.51 2.90 -3.35
CA MET A 80 25.84 2.02 -4.30
C MET A 80 25.06 0.89 -3.60
N ARG A 81 25.66 0.23 -2.59
CA ARG A 81 24.94 -0.76 -1.77
C ARG A 81 23.71 -0.15 -1.12
N MET A 82 23.86 1.04 -0.54
CA MET A 82 22.79 1.76 0.12
C MET A 82 21.63 2.07 -0.84
N ALA A 83 21.91 2.37 -2.11
CA ALA A 83 20.87 2.58 -3.12
C ALA A 83 20.03 1.32 -3.37
N VAL A 84 20.67 0.16 -3.47
CA VAL A 84 19.98 -1.14 -3.62
C VAL A 84 19.15 -1.45 -2.37
N ILE A 85 19.75 -1.32 -1.18
CA ILE A 85 19.08 -1.52 0.11
C ILE A 85 17.86 -0.59 0.24
N ASN A 86 18.01 0.68 -0.14
CA ASN A 86 16.95 1.68 -0.10
C ASN A 86 15.79 1.30 -1.02
N ALA A 87 16.08 0.88 -2.26
CA ALA A 87 15.07 0.44 -3.22
C ALA A 87 14.27 -0.77 -2.69
N CYS A 88 14.95 -1.76 -2.11
CA CYS A 88 14.28 -2.91 -1.49
C CYS A 88 13.42 -2.50 -0.29
N ARG A 89 13.93 -1.59 0.56
CA ARG A 89 13.17 -1.08 1.72
C ARG A 89 11.91 -0.34 1.28
N GLU A 90 12.00 0.52 0.27
CA GLU A 90 10.86 1.27 -0.28
C GLU A 90 9.83 0.35 -0.93
N ALA A 91 10.25 -0.79 -1.50
CA ALA A 91 9.37 -1.86 -1.95
C ALA A 91 8.74 -2.69 -0.80
N GLY A 92 9.02 -2.33 0.45
CA GLY A 92 8.49 -2.98 1.65
C GLY A 92 9.09 -4.36 1.93
N MET A 93 10.29 -4.66 1.42
CA MET A 93 10.98 -5.92 1.72
C MET A 93 11.52 -5.91 3.15
N ALA A 94 11.44 -7.06 3.83
CA ALA A 94 12.03 -7.23 5.15
C ALA A 94 13.56 -7.19 5.09
N VAL A 95 14.20 -6.69 6.16
CA VAL A 95 15.66 -6.58 6.23
C VAL A 95 16.35 -7.94 6.03
N ALA A 96 15.77 -9.04 6.51
CA ALA A 96 16.32 -10.38 6.30
C ALA A 96 16.42 -10.74 4.81
N VAL A 97 15.35 -10.48 4.04
CA VAL A 97 15.34 -10.71 2.58
C VAL A 97 16.38 -9.84 1.88
N ILE A 98 16.57 -8.61 2.35
CA ILE A 98 17.63 -7.72 1.83
C ILE A 98 19.01 -8.31 2.13
N GLN A 99 19.25 -8.86 3.32
CA GLN A 99 20.52 -9.50 3.65
C GLN A 99 20.80 -10.73 2.78
N ASP A 100 19.80 -11.57 2.54
CA ASP A 100 19.92 -12.74 1.67
C ASP A 100 20.27 -12.31 0.24
N LEU A 101 19.51 -11.37 -0.32
CA LEU A 101 19.79 -10.80 -1.65
C LEU A 101 21.20 -10.19 -1.74
N MET A 102 21.61 -9.41 -0.73
CA MET A 102 22.95 -8.82 -0.72
C MET A 102 24.05 -9.88 -0.60
N THR A 103 23.77 -11.02 0.03
CA THR A 103 24.68 -12.17 0.10
C THR A 103 24.79 -12.84 -1.27
N ASP A 104 23.66 -13.10 -1.94
CA ASP A 104 23.65 -13.67 -3.29
C ASP A 104 24.38 -12.78 -4.30
N LEU A 105 24.28 -11.46 -4.15
CA LEU A 105 24.99 -10.48 -4.98
C LEU A 105 26.52 -10.50 -4.78
N ILE A 106 27.05 -11.07 -3.68
CA ILE A 106 28.50 -11.26 -3.52
C ILE A 106 29.00 -12.31 -4.53
N GLU A 107 28.20 -13.35 -4.76
CA GLU A 107 28.52 -14.49 -5.64
C GLU A 107 28.14 -14.23 -7.12
N ALA A 108 27.62 -13.04 -7.44
CA ALA A 108 27.29 -12.69 -8.82
C ALA A 108 28.57 -12.56 -9.67
N ASP A 109 28.65 -13.33 -10.75
CA ASP A 109 29.81 -13.36 -11.65
C ASP A 109 29.75 -12.32 -12.78
N SER A 110 28.59 -11.69 -13.02
CA SER A 110 28.42 -10.64 -14.02
C SER A 110 27.39 -9.59 -13.59
N GLN A 111 27.39 -8.45 -14.30
CA GLN A 111 26.41 -7.39 -14.10
C GLN A 111 24.98 -7.88 -14.43
N GLU A 112 24.83 -8.66 -15.50
CA GLU A 112 23.56 -9.25 -15.91
C GLU A 112 23.02 -10.23 -14.85
N ALA A 113 23.89 -11.02 -14.22
CA ALA A 113 23.50 -11.91 -13.13
C ALA A 113 23.00 -11.12 -11.91
N ALA A 114 23.70 -10.05 -11.52
CA ALA A 114 23.28 -9.18 -10.43
C ALA A 114 21.92 -8.50 -10.72
N GLU A 115 21.70 -8.04 -11.95
CA GLU A 115 20.43 -7.46 -12.38
C GLU A 115 19.29 -8.48 -12.43
N ALA A 116 19.58 -9.72 -12.81
CA ALA A 116 18.61 -10.82 -12.80
C ALA A 116 18.16 -11.15 -11.36
N LEU A 117 19.11 -11.32 -10.43
CA LEU A 117 18.81 -11.57 -9.01
C LEU A 117 17.91 -10.46 -8.42
N PHE A 118 18.26 -9.20 -8.68
CA PHE A 118 17.48 -8.06 -8.22
C PHE A 118 16.07 -8.02 -8.83
N ARG A 119 15.96 -8.30 -10.14
CA ARG A 119 14.68 -8.38 -10.84
C ARG A 119 13.80 -9.49 -10.26
N ASP A 120 14.36 -10.66 -9.99
CA ASP A 120 13.62 -11.80 -9.46
C ASP A 120 13.11 -11.52 -8.04
N ALA A 121 13.91 -10.87 -7.20
CA ALA A 121 13.49 -10.38 -5.90
C ALA A 121 12.31 -9.40 -6.01
N LEU A 122 12.36 -8.44 -6.94
CA LEU A 122 11.27 -7.48 -7.18
C LEU A 122 10.00 -8.15 -7.73
N VAL A 123 10.13 -9.11 -8.65
CA VAL A 123 8.99 -9.87 -9.19
C VAL A 123 8.32 -10.68 -8.09
N THR A 124 9.12 -11.30 -7.22
CA THR A 124 8.61 -12.04 -6.06
C THR A 124 7.84 -11.11 -5.13
N ARG A 125 8.44 -9.96 -4.75
CA ARG A 125 7.77 -8.98 -3.90
C ARG A 125 6.48 -8.42 -4.52
N LYS A 126 6.47 -8.18 -5.84
CA LYS A 126 5.27 -7.75 -6.56
C LYS A 126 4.14 -8.78 -6.44
N ARG A 127 4.46 -10.09 -6.52
CA ARG A 127 3.47 -11.16 -6.39
C ARG A 127 2.91 -11.22 -4.97
N GLU A 128 3.76 -11.10 -3.95
CA GLU A 128 3.34 -11.02 -2.55
C GLU A 128 2.38 -9.85 -2.31
N LEU A 129 2.75 -8.64 -2.73
CA LEU A 129 1.91 -7.46 -2.61
C LEU A 129 0.55 -7.62 -3.31
N SER A 130 0.53 -8.30 -4.46
CA SER A 130 -0.74 -8.57 -5.18
C SER A 130 -1.63 -9.55 -4.41
N ALA A 131 -1.05 -10.54 -3.74
CA ALA A 131 -1.78 -11.46 -2.87
C ALA A 131 -2.27 -10.76 -1.58
N GLU A 132 -1.43 -9.91 -0.97
CA GLU A 132 -1.79 -9.07 0.16
C GLU A 132 -2.96 -8.15 -0.19
N MET A 133 -2.92 -7.46 -1.33
CA MET A 133 -4.02 -6.61 -1.84
C MET A 133 -5.33 -7.39 -2.00
N SER A 134 -5.27 -8.60 -2.55
CA SER A 134 -6.46 -9.45 -2.71
C SER A 134 -7.05 -9.85 -1.35
N THR A 135 -6.20 -10.12 -0.37
CA THR A 135 -6.61 -10.45 1.00
C THR A 135 -7.23 -9.24 1.69
N LEU A 136 -6.61 -8.06 1.57
CA LEU A 136 -7.12 -6.81 2.11
C LEU A 136 -8.48 -6.44 1.51
N HIS A 137 -8.68 -6.60 0.20
CA HIS A 137 -9.98 -6.39 -0.43
C HIS A 137 -11.06 -7.31 0.14
N ARG A 138 -10.74 -8.60 0.33
CA ARG A 138 -11.67 -9.56 0.97
C ARG A 138 -12.01 -9.15 2.40
N GLN A 139 -11.01 -8.73 3.18
CA GLN A 139 -11.22 -8.26 4.55
C GLN A 139 -12.07 -6.99 4.60
N MET A 140 -11.82 -6.03 3.71
CA MET A 140 -12.65 -4.82 3.59
C MET A 140 -14.11 -5.15 3.27
N GLN A 141 -14.35 -6.11 2.35
CA GLN A 141 -15.71 -6.55 2.05
C GLN A 141 -16.38 -7.15 3.28
N GLN A 142 -15.68 -8.02 4.02
CA GLN A 142 -16.20 -8.61 5.25
C GLN A 142 -16.54 -7.56 6.32
N VAL A 143 -15.69 -6.54 6.48
CA VAL A 143 -15.96 -5.44 7.41
C VAL A 143 -17.18 -4.63 6.97
N SER A 144 -17.30 -4.32 5.67
CA SER A 144 -18.48 -3.65 5.12
C SER A 144 -19.76 -4.44 5.40
N ASP A 145 -19.75 -5.75 5.12
CA ASP A 145 -20.90 -6.62 5.34
C ASP A 145 -21.32 -6.67 6.81
N LEU A 146 -20.37 -6.59 7.77
CA LEU A 146 -20.67 -6.54 9.20
C LEU A 146 -21.27 -5.20 9.62
N LEU A 147 -20.74 -4.08 9.13
CA LEU A 147 -21.26 -2.75 9.40
C LEU A 147 -22.70 -2.58 8.85
N ASP A 148 -22.98 -3.14 7.67
CA ASP A 148 -24.32 -3.13 7.08
C ASP A 148 -25.32 -3.97 7.89
N ARG A 149 -24.87 -4.98 8.64
CA ARG A 149 -25.73 -5.81 9.51
C ARG A 149 -26.10 -5.11 10.81
N GLU A 150 -25.18 -4.38 11.43
CA GLU A 150 -25.47 -3.60 12.64
C GLU A 150 -26.48 -2.48 12.35
N ALA A 151 -26.45 -1.90 11.15
CA ALA A 151 -27.46 -0.94 10.70
C ALA A 151 -28.89 -1.53 10.57
N THR A 152 -29.03 -2.86 10.49
CA THR A 152 -30.34 -3.54 10.52
C THR A 152 -30.83 -3.92 11.92
N GLU A 153 -29.98 -3.93 12.94
CA GLU A 153 -30.38 -4.35 14.31
C GLU A 153 -30.83 -3.16 15.20
N ASP A 154 -30.51 -1.92 14.82
CA ASP A 154 -30.87 -0.69 15.55
C ASP A 154 -32.10 0.05 15.00
N GLN A 155 -33.02 -0.65 14.32
CA GLN A 155 -34.38 -0.13 14.19
C GLN A 155 -35.15 -0.42 15.48
N PRO A 156 -35.41 0.59 16.34
CA PRO A 156 -36.30 0.38 17.47
C PRO A 156 -37.63 -0.13 16.92
N LEU A 157 -38.11 -1.22 17.51
CA LEU A 157 -39.47 -1.74 17.42
C LEU A 157 -40.45 -0.63 17.80
N ASN A 158 -40.72 0.28 16.86
CA ASN A 158 -41.76 1.28 17.00
C ASN A 158 -43.01 0.66 16.39
N ASP A 159 -43.89 0.19 17.28
CA ASP A 159 -45.16 -0.50 17.00
C ASP A 159 -46.20 0.36 16.21
N ASN A 160 -45.75 1.35 15.44
CA ASN A 160 -46.58 2.28 14.67
C ASN A 160 -46.19 2.45 13.20
N GLN A 161 -45.46 1.51 12.58
CA GLN A 161 -45.26 1.54 11.12
C GLN A 161 -45.73 0.27 10.42
N SER A 162 -46.73 0.44 9.55
CA SER A 162 -47.12 -0.46 8.46
C SER A 162 -46.02 -0.63 7.38
N GLY A 163 -44.75 -0.74 7.77
CA GLY A 163 -43.57 -0.46 6.93
C GLY A 163 -43.00 -1.61 6.08
N SER A 164 -43.56 -2.82 6.12
CA SER A 164 -43.04 -3.96 5.33
C SER A 164 -43.72 -4.13 3.95
N ALA A 165 -44.85 -3.47 3.71
CA ALA A 165 -45.57 -3.59 2.44
C ALA A 165 -45.24 -2.39 1.54
N LEU A 166 -45.02 -2.65 0.25
CA LEU A 166 -45.04 -1.57 -0.75
C LEU A 166 -46.45 -0.99 -0.78
N THR A 167 -46.53 0.33 -0.76
CA THR A 167 -47.77 1.05 -1.06
C THR A 167 -48.15 0.85 -2.53
N ASP A 168 -49.41 1.04 -2.86
CA ASP A 168 -49.88 0.98 -4.26
C ASP A 168 -49.12 1.95 -5.18
N GLN A 169 -48.71 3.11 -4.64
CA GLN A 169 -47.90 4.09 -5.37
C GLN A 169 -46.47 3.60 -5.62
N GLU A 170 -45.84 2.94 -4.64
CA GLU A 170 -44.51 2.37 -4.79
C GLU A 170 -44.52 1.17 -5.75
N LEU A 171 -45.55 0.32 -5.72
CA LEU A 171 -45.72 -0.78 -6.67
C LEU A 171 -45.81 -0.27 -8.11
N ARG A 172 -46.61 0.78 -8.35
CA ARG A 172 -46.72 1.42 -9.68
C ARG A 172 -45.41 2.05 -10.10
N CYS A 173 -44.71 2.74 -9.20
CA CYS A 173 -43.40 3.32 -9.47
C CYS A 173 -42.37 2.23 -9.83
N LEU A 174 -42.35 1.13 -9.08
CA LEU A 174 -41.47 -0.02 -9.30
C LEU A 174 -41.73 -0.72 -10.64
N ALA A 175 -43.00 -0.87 -11.04
CA ALA A 175 -43.37 -1.39 -12.35
C ALA A 175 -42.84 -0.51 -13.49
N LEU A 176 -42.95 0.82 -13.35
CA LEU A 176 -42.42 1.76 -14.35
C LEU A 176 -40.89 1.80 -14.37
N MET A 177 -40.24 1.61 -13.22
CA MET A 177 -38.79 1.46 -13.13
C MET A 177 -38.31 0.20 -13.86
N ALA A 178 -39.01 -0.92 -13.69
CA ALA A 178 -38.74 -2.18 -14.38
C ALA A 178 -38.94 -2.08 -15.90
N ALA A 179 -39.93 -1.31 -16.34
CA ALA A 179 -40.16 -0.98 -17.75
C ALA A 179 -39.12 0.00 -18.35
N GLY A 180 -38.10 0.41 -17.57
CA GLY A 180 -36.98 1.23 -18.04
C GLY A 180 -37.26 2.73 -18.13
N LEU A 181 -38.32 3.24 -17.49
CA LEU A 181 -38.60 4.68 -17.48
C LEU A 181 -37.62 5.43 -16.56
N SER A 182 -37.25 6.65 -16.96
CA SER A 182 -36.50 7.58 -16.11
C SER A 182 -37.40 8.20 -15.03
N THR A 183 -36.81 8.64 -13.92
CA THR A 183 -37.53 9.22 -12.78
C THR A 183 -38.44 10.39 -13.18
N GLN A 184 -37.99 11.23 -14.12
CA GLN A 184 -38.81 12.33 -14.68
C GLN A 184 -40.02 11.83 -15.47
N ARG A 185 -39.87 10.74 -16.24
CA ARG A 185 -40.99 10.15 -16.99
C ARG A 185 -41.96 9.47 -16.03
N ILE A 186 -41.45 8.81 -14.99
CA ILE A 186 -42.27 8.21 -13.92
C ILE A 186 -43.10 9.29 -13.21
N ALA A 187 -42.48 10.43 -12.86
CA ALA A 187 -43.18 11.56 -12.26
C ALA A 187 -44.36 12.02 -13.11
N ARG A 188 -44.14 12.20 -14.43
CA ARG A 188 -45.21 12.56 -15.38
C ARG A 188 -46.30 11.49 -15.50
N THR A 189 -45.91 10.21 -15.55
CA THR A 189 -46.87 9.10 -15.70
C THR A 189 -47.75 8.93 -14.46
N LEU A 190 -47.22 9.23 -13.27
CA LEU A 190 -47.94 9.13 -12.00
C LEU A 190 -48.60 10.45 -11.56
N ASP A 191 -48.52 11.49 -12.38
CA ASP A 191 -48.98 12.86 -12.07
C ASP A 191 -48.39 13.40 -10.75
N LEU A 192 -47.08 13.18 -10.56
CA LEU A 192 -46.33 13.57 -9.38
C LEU A 192 -45.31 14.66 -9.71
N ARG A 193 -44.91 15.41 -8.68
CA ARG A 193 -43.73 16.28 -8.74
C ARG A 193 -42.45 15.44 -8.82
N ASP A 194 -41.45 15.93 -9.54
CA ASP A 194 -40.16 15.24 -9.72
C ASP A 194 -39.50 14.87 -8.38
N ASP A 195 -39.57 15.76 -7.38
CA ASP A 195 -39.01 15.51 -6.05
C ASP A 195 -39.73 14.36 -5.34
N THR A 196 -41.06 14.27 -5.50
CA THR A 196 -41.87 13.19 -4.93
C THR A 196 -41.55 11.85 -5.59
N ALA A 197 -41.34 11.84 -6.90
CA ALA A 197 -40.92 10.62 -7.62
C ALA A 197 -39.53 10.15 -7.19
N ARG A 198 -38.58 11.08 -6.96
CA ARG A 198 -37.25 10.75 -6.41
C ARG A 198 -37.33 10.18 -5.00
N SER A 199 -38.19 10.74 -4.15
CA SER A 199 -38.41 10.22 -2.80
C SER A 199 -39.03 8.81 -2.81
N LEU A 200 -39.97 8.55 -3.72
CA LEU A 200 -40.53 7.21 -3.92
C LEU A 200 -39.47 6.22 -4.41
N GLU A 201 -38.64 6.61 -5.39
CA GLU A 201 -37.53 5.78 -5.88
C GLU A 201 -36.54 5.44 -4.76
N ALA A 202 -36.15 6.43 -3.94
CA ALA A 202 -35.27 6.22 -2.79
C ALA A 202 -35.91 5.28 -1.74
N GLY A 203 -37.20 5.46 -1.44
CA GLY A 203 -37.94 4.60 -0.53
C GLY A 203 -38.01 3.14 -1.02
N ILE A 204 -38.21 2.93 -2.32
CA ILE A 204 -38.22 1.60 -2.92
C ILE A 204 -36.82 0.95 -2.84
N ILE A 205 -35.77 1.70 -3.17
CA ILE A 205 -34.38 1.23 -3.05
C ILE A 205 -34.09 0.78 -1.62
N GLN A 206 -34.53 1.55 -0.62
CA GLN A 206 -34.38 1.23 0.79
C GLN A 206 -35.18 -0.02 1.19
N LYS A 207 -36.46 -0.11 0.79
CA LYS A 207 -37.33 -1.26 1.11
C LYS A 207 -36.84 -2.59 0.52
N PHE A 208 -36.14 -2.56 -0.63
CA PHE A 208 -35.52 -3.74 -1.22
C PHE A 208 -34.08 -3.99 -0.76
N HIS A 209 -33.57 -3.20 0.20
CA HIS A 209 -32.19 -3.23 0.66
C HIS A 209 -31.19 -3.20 -0.52
N ALA A 210 -31.39 -2.27 -1.45
CA ALA A 210 -30.60 -2.12 -2.65
C ALA A 210 -29.73 -0.87 -2.58
N ASN A 211 -28.60 -0.87 -3.28
CA ASN A 211 -27.67 0.26 -3.36
C ASN A 211 -27.95 1.16 -4.57
N ASN A 212 -28.73 0.65 -5.54
CA ASN A 212 -29.12 1.39 -6.73
C ASN A 212 -30.45 0.87 -7.29
N ARG A 213 -31.06 1.65 -8.20
CA ARG A 213 -32.34 1.31 -8.84
C ARG A 213 -32.31 -0.03 -9.58
N PHE A 214 -31.20 -0.41 -10.21
CA PHE A 214 -31.09 -1.66 -10.98
C PHE A 214 -31.12 -2.87 -10.05
N GLN A 215 -30.44 -2.79 -8.90
CA GLN A 215 -30.45 -3.82 -7.88
C GLN A 215 -31.82 -3.94 -7.21
N ALA A 216 -32.53 -2.83 -6.99
CA ALA A 216 -33.89 -2.83 -6.47
C ALA A 216 -34.86 -3.55 -7.44
N ILE A 217 -34.79 -3.24 -8.74
CA ILE A 217 -35.58 -3.90 -9.78
C ILE A 217 -35.26 -5.40 -9.85
N ALA A 218 -33.97 -5.77 -9.87
CA ALA A 218 -33.56 -7.17 -9.96
C ALA A 218 -34.10 -8.00 -8.78
N LYS A 219 -34.02 -7.47 -7.55
CA LYS A 219 -34.59 -8.11 -6.35
C LYS A 219 -36.11 -8.22 -6.43
N ALA A 220 -36.79 -7.16 -6.89
CA ALA A 220 -38.25 -7.17 -7.05
C ALA A 220 -38.73 -8.25 -8.04
N VAL A 221 -38.00 -8.44 -9.14
CA VAL A 221 -38.30 -9.48 -10.14
C VAL A 221 -38.05 -10.88 -9.57
N MET A 222 -36.93 -11.09 -8.87
CA MET A 222 -36.63 -12.38 -8.23
C MET A 222 -37.67 -12.76 -7.18
N LEU A 223 -38.24 -11.77 -6.48
CA LEU A 223 -39.29 -11.96 -5.48
C LEU A 223 -40.70 -12.08 -6.11
N GLY A 224 -40.82 -11.95 -7.44
CA GLY A 224 -42.09 -12.03 -8.16
C GLY A 224 -43.03 -10.83 -7.94
N VAL A 225 -42.51 -9.73 -7.39
CA VAL A 225 -43.30 -8.53 -7.07
C VAL A 225 -43.64 -7.75 -8.35
N VAL A 226 -42.77 -7.80 -9.37
CA VAL A 226 -42.96 -7.17 -10.67
C VAL A 226 -42.50 -8.12 -11.78
N GLN A 227 -43.24 -8.16 -12.88
CA GLN A 227 -42.88 -8.89 -14.09
C GLN A 227 -42.29 -7.91 -15.11
N VAL A 228 -41.22 -8.34 -15.80
CA VAL A 228 -40.56 -7.58 -16.88
C VAL A 228 -41.05 -8.08 -18.23
#